data_AF-A0A8T5BQ18-F1
#
_entry.id   AF-A0A8T5BQ18-F1
#
_cell.length_a   1.000
_cell.length_b   1.000
_cell.length_c   1.000
_cell.angle_alpha   90.00
_cell.angle_beta   90.00
_cell.angle_gamma   90.00
#
_symmetry.space_group_name_H-M   'P 1'
#
loop_
_entity.id
_entity.type
_entity.pdbx_description
1 polymer ?
#
loop_
_entity_poly.entity_id
_entity_poly.type
_entity_poly.pdbx_seq_one_letter_code
_entity_poly.pdbx_strand_id
1 'polypeptide(L)'
;MNLQVLIPWRKTSFWYCSACGECCKKFHVPLTMFEYVEITSIFGKNVIELDLGKAYLRKNPLTKRCIFQKLKNKKWICGIQEIKPLACKLWPFIILTKSKQKNDEALFNYKGENFYIYVDKRCPNVKTGKPTNYLINKILPEVINLSINNKMKQVYSTSSQFTLQFLIRQIYKSLIKKERIEEKMLVKYGPVAQLG
;
A
#
# COMPACT_ATOMS: atom_id res chain seq x y z
N MET A 1 -11.24 -8.40 17.54
CA MET A 1 -10.44 -7.18 17.32
C MET A 1 -10.57 -6.30 18.55
N ASN A 2 -9.49 -6.03 19.28
CA ASN A 2 -9.56 -5.24 20.52
C ASN A 2 -9.79 -3.74 20.18
N LEU A 3 -10.88 -3.15 20.67
CA LEU A 3 -11.24 -1.74 20.39
C LEU A 3 -10.36 -0.74 21.14
N GLN A 4 -9.66 -1.14 22.21
CA GLN A 4 -8.86 -0.23 23.05
C GLN A 4 -7.64 0.37 22.34
N VAL A 5 -7.20 -0.22 21.23
CA VAL A 5 -6.06 0.24 20.44
C VAL A 5 -6.44 1.09 19.22
N LEU A 6 -7.74 1.26 18.98
CA LEU A 6 -8.25 2.00 17.85
C LEU A 6 -8.65 3.40 18.28
N ILE A 7 -8.24 4.39 17.51
CA ILE A 7 -8.67 5.77 17.66
C ILE A 7 -9.41 6.21 16.39
N PRO A 8 -10.45 7.05 16.49
CA PRO A 8 -11.07 7.63 15.32
C PRO A 8 -10.07 8.52 14.56
N TRP A 9 -10.23 8.62 13.24
CA TRP A 9 -9.34 9.45 12.40
C TRP A 9 -9.27 10.91 12.87
N ARG A 10 -10.37 11.47 13.42
CA ARG A 10 -10.41 12.84 13.96
C ARG A 10 -9.48 13.07 15.15
N LYS A 11 -9.01 12.00 15.81
CA LYS A 11 -8.02 12.04 16.89
C LYS A 11 -6.61 11.71 16.42
N THR A 12 -6.41 11.52 15.11
CA THR A 12 -5.11 11.24 14.50
C THR A 12 -4.61 12.52 13.84
N SER A 13 -3.51 13.07 14.32
CA SER A 13 -2.90 14.26 13.72
C SER A 13 -2.23 13.92 12.39
N PHE A 14 -1.39 12.90 12.40
CA PHE A 14 -0.55 12.55 11.27
C PHE A 14 -0.18 11.06 11.29
N TRP A 15 0.11 10.52 10.11
CA TRP A 15 0.69 9.20 9.94
C TRP A 15 1.56 9.15 8.68
N TYR A 16 2.61 8.33 8.72
CA TYR A 16 3.41 7.97 7.54
C TYR A 16 4.02 6.58 7.70
N CYS A 17 4.31 5.92 6.58
CA CYS A 17 5.03 4.66 6.58
C CYS A 17 6.56 4.90 6.52
N SER A 18 7.26 4.66 7.63
CA SER A 18 8.73 4.74 7.68
C SER A 18 9.44 3.50 7.11
N ALA A 19 8.68 2.50 6.63
CA ALA A 19 9.18 1.17 6.30
C ALA A 19 9.93 0.49 7.47
N CYS A 20 9.48 0.71 8.72
CA CYS A 20 10.02 0.01 9.90
C CYS A 20 9.71 -1.49 9.91
N GLY A 21 8.70 -1.91 9.15
CA GLY A 21 8.30 -3.31 9.02
C GLY A 21 7.64 -3.95 10.24
N GLU A 22 7.39 -3.20 11.31
CA GLU A 22 6.80 -3.71 12.55
C GLU A 22 5.41 -4.32 12.35
N CYS A 23 4.64 -3.84 11.38
CA CYS A 23 3.35 -4.45 11.03
C CYS A 23 3.49 -5.92 10.60
N CYS A 24 4.47 -6.25 9.78
CA CYS A 24 4.71 -7.62 9.32
C CYS A 24 5.38 -8.51 10.37
N LYS A 25 5.96 -7.92 11.42
CA LYS A 25 6.50 -8.67 12.56
C LYS A 25 5.38 -9.00 13.55
N LYS A 26 4.57 -8.00 13.90
CA LYS A 26 3.52 -8.09 14.94
C LYS A 26 2.26 -8.82 14.48
N PHE A 27 1.90 -8.73 13.20
CA PHE A 27 0.63 -9.27 12.70
C PHE A 27 0.84 -10.42 11.72
N HIS A 28 -0.12 -11.33 11.66
CA HIS A 28 -0.28 -12.25 10.53
C HIS A 28 -1.04 -11.48 9.45
N VAL A 29 -0.59 -11.57 8.20
CA VAL A 29 -1.20 -10.86 7.07
C VAL A 29 -2.25 -11.78 6.47
N PRO A 30 -3.56 -11.56 6.71
CA PRO A 30 -4.58 -12.38 6.09
C PRO A 30 -4.64 -12.07 4.59
N LEU A 31 -4.99 -13.10 3.82
CA LEU A 31 -5.25 -13.01 2.40
C LEU A 31 -6.73 -13.24 2.12
N THR A 32 -7.28 -12.48 1.19
CA THR A 32 -8.50 -12.86 0.49
C THR A 32 -8.23 -14.07 -0.40
N MET A 33 -9.29 -14.75 -0.86
CA MET A 33 -9.13 -15.89 -1.76
C MET A 33 -8.43 -15.50 -3.07
N PHE A 34 -8.75 -14.33 -3.62
CA PHE A 34 -8.09 -13.81 -4.82
C PHE A 34 -6.60 -13.58 -4.61
N GLU A 35 -6.21 -12.95 -3.49
CA GLU A 35 -4.81 -12.73 -3.16
C GLU A 35 -4.07 -14.05 -2.89
N TYR A 36 -4.72 -15.03 -2.26
CA TYR A 36 -4.17 -16.36 -2.08
C TYR A 36 -3.84 -17.01 -3.44
N VAL A 37 -4.78 -17.01 -4.38
CA VAL A 37 -4.59 -17.59 -5.72
C VAL A 37 -3.49 -16.84 -6.47
N GLU A 38 -3.53 -15.51 -6.49
CA GLU A 38 -2.52 -14.69 -7.17
C GLU A 38 -1.11 -14.94 -6.62
N ILE A 39 -0.93 -14.88 -5.30
CA ILE A 39 0.38 -15.04 -4.67
C ILE A 39 0.91 -16.47 -4.85
N THR A 40 0.06 -17.49 -4.71
CA THR A 40 0.49 -18.89 -4.87
C THR A 40 0.79 -19.25 -6.33
N SER A 41 0.14 -18.62 -7.30
CA SER A 41 0.46 -18.82 -8.73
C SER A 41 1.86 -18.31 -9.10
N ILE A 42 2.36 -17.29 -8.39
CA ILE A 42 3.66 -16.65 -8.67
C ILE A 42 4.79 -17.28 -7.85
N PHE A 43 4.54 -17.59 -6.57
CA PHE A 43 5.59 -18.01 -5.63
C PHE A 43 5.44 -19.45 -5.12
N GLY A 44 4.36 -20.15 -5.47
CA GLY A 44 4.02 -21.45 -4.93
C GLY A 44 3.34 -21.38 -3.55
N LYS A 45 2.95 -22.54 -3.01
CA LYS A 45 2.20 -22.62 -1.73
C LYS A 45 3.08 -22.45 -0.49
N ASN A 46 4.39 -22.59 -0.62
CA ASN A 46 5.37 -22.51 0.48
C ASN A 46 5.50 -21.11 1.11
N VAL A 47 4.92 -20.07 0.50
CA VAL A 47 4.86 -18.71 1.07
C VAL A 47 3.59 -18.45 1.88
N ILE A 48 2.69 -19.43 1.98
CA ILE A 48 1.41 -19.35 2.69
C ILE A 48 1.45 -20.20 3.96
N GLU A 49 0.74 -19.71 4.97
CA GLU A 49 0.40 -20.42 6.19
C GLU A 49 -1.14 -20.49 6.27
N LEU A 50 -1.70 -21.68 6.48
CA LEU A 50 -3.13 -21.87 6.67
C LEU A 50 -3.40 -22.06 8.16
N ASP A 51 -4.32 -21.26 8.71
CA ASP A 51 -4.70 -21.33 10.11
C ASP A 51 -6.18 -21.01 10.28
N LEU A 52 -6.91 -21.84 11.04
CA LEU A 52 -8.36 -21.73 11.29
C LEU A 52 -9.19 -21.43 10.03
N GLY A 53 -8.91 -22.13 8.93
CA GLY A 53 -9.61 -21.96 7.65
C GLY A 53 -9.30 -20.66 6.90
N LYS A 54 -8.27 -19.91 7.30
CA LYS A 54 -7.82 -18.67 6.66
C LYS A 54 -6.39 -18.82 6.13
N ALA A 55 -6.11 -18.13 5.03
CA ALA A 55 -4.77 -18.06 4.46
C ALA A 55 -4.05 -16.79 4.94
N TYR A 56 -2.78 -16.95 5.28
CA TYR A 56 -1.90 -15.87 5.70
C TYR A 56 -0.57 -15.92 4.95
N LEU A 57 0.08 -14.77 4.79
CA LEU A 57 1.49 -14.78 4.39
C LEU A 57 2.33 -15.42 5.48
N ARG A 58 3.14 -16.41 5.10
CA ARG A 58 4.05 -17.11 6.01
C ARG A 58 5.06 -16.14 6.61
N LYS A 59 5.41 -16.39 7.88
CA LYS A 59 6.51 -15.72 8.55
C LYS A 59 7.80 -16.52 8.45
N ASN A 60 8.92 -15.82 8.31
CA ASN A 60 10.23 -16.42 8.51
C ASN A 60 10.37 -16.82 10.00
N PRO A 61 10.70 -18.09 10.31
CA PRO A 61 10.70 -18.59 11.68
C PRO A 61 11.78 -17.97 12.56
N LEU A 62 12.88 -17.49 11.97
CA LEU A 62 13.99 -16.86 12.69
C LEU A 62 13.70 -15.38 12.97
N THR A 63 13.32 -14.62 11.94
CA THR A 63 13.11 -13.16 12.08
C THR A 63 11.72 -12.78 12.58
N LYS A 64 10.78 -13.73 12.53
CA LYS A 64 9.34 -13.56 12.83
C LYS A 64 8.66 -12.50 11.96
N ARG A 65 9.27 -12.11 10.83
CA ARG A 65 8.74 -11.17 9.85
C ARG A 65 8.10 -11.92 8.68
N CYS A 66 7.21 -11.26 7.94
CA CYS A 66 6.70 -11.79 6.68
C CYS A 66 7.86 -12.20 5.74
N ILE A 67 7.72 -13.36 5.09
CA ILE A 67 8.75 -13.94 4.20
C ILE A 67 9.15 -13.00 3.04
N PHE A 68 8.28 -12.08 2.65
CA PHE A 68 8.55 -11.11 1.59
C PHE A 68 9.22 -9.82 2.08
N GLN A 69 9.49 -9.65 3.37
CA GLN A 69 10.24 -8.49 3.85
C GLN A 69 11.75 -8.65 3.64
N LYS A 70 12.37 -7.60 3.10
CA LYS A 70 13.83 -7.52 2.89
C LYS A 70 14.39 -6.29 3.59
N LEU A 71 15.50 -6.46 4.30
CA LEU A 71 16.24 -5.34 4.88
C LEU A 71 17.06 -4.66 3.79
N LYS A 72 16.83 -3.38 3.55
CA LYS A 72 17.60 -2.55 2.62
C LYS A 72 17.76 -1.16 3.19
N ASN A 73 19.00 -0.65 3.26
CA ASN A 73 19.32 0.69 3.78
C ASN A 73 18.65 0.96 5.15
N LYS A 74 18.79 0.02 6.10
CA LYS A 74 18.19 0.07 7.45
C LYS A 74 16.64 0.10 7.48
N LYS A 75 15.96 -0.19 6.37
CA LYS A 75 14.49 -0.26 6.26
C LYS A 75 14.02 -1.65 5.85
N TRP A 76 12.86 -2.04 6.35
CA TRP A 76 12.20 -3.31 6.02
C TRP A 76 11.20 -3.10 4.89
N ILE A 77 11.65 -3.38 3.68
CA ILE A 77 10.97 -3.16 2.41
C ILE A 77 10.17 -4.41 2.04
N CYS A 78 8.93 -4.24 1.55
CA CYS A 78 8.16 -5.35 0.99
C CYS A 78 8.69 -5.72 -0.40
N GLY A 79 8.98 -7.00 -0.64
CA GLY A 79 9.44 -7.50 -1.93
C GLY A 79 8.34 -7.66 -2.98
N ILE A 80 7.07 -7.62 -2.58
CA ILE A 80 5.90 -7.86 -3.45
C ILE A 80 4.98 -6.63 -3.54
N GLN A 81 5.55 -5.43 -3.65
CA GLN A 81 4.78 -4.17 -3.59
C GLN A 81 3.62 -4.09 -4.59
N GLU A 82 3.81 -4.59 -5.82
CA GLU A 82 2.80 -4.48 -6.89
C GLU A 82 1.54 -5.31 -6.56
N ILE A 83 1.71 -6.48 -5.95
CA ILE A 83 0.64 -7.42 -5.56
C ILE A 83 0.49 -7.51 -4.04
N LYS A 84 0.83 -6.42 -3.35
CA LYS A 84 0.79 -6.35 -1.88
C LYS A 84 -0.66 -6.59 -1.41
N PRO A 85 -0.90 -7.47 -0.42
CA PRO A 85 -2.25 -7.72 0.06
C PRO A 85 -2.93 -6.45 0.59
N LEU A 86 -4.26 -6.37 0.44
CA LEU A 86 -5.10 -5.27 0.87
C LEU A 86 -4.92 -4.97 2.35
N ALA A 87 -4.83 -6.00 3.20
CA ALA A 87 -4.57 -5.84 4.63
C ALA A 87 -3.26 -5.06 4.88
N CYS A 88 -2.21 -5.34 4.11
CA CYS A 88 -0.94 -4.61 4.18
C CYS A 88 -1.01 -3.20 3.56
N LYS A 89 -1.88 -2.99 2.57
CA LYS A 89 -2.10 -1.67 1.96
C LYS A 89 -2.85 -0.74 2.92
N LEU A 90 -3.88 -1.25 3.61
CA LEU A 90 -4.72 -0.46 4.50
C LEU A 90 -4.08 -0.20 5.86
N TRP A 91 -3.24 -1.09 6.38
CA TRP A 91 -2.64 -0.91 7.71
C TRP A 91 -1.91 0.45 7.86
N PRO A 92 -2.17 1.25 8.91
CA PRO A 92 -2.93 0.94 10.13
C PRO A 92 -4.39 1.40 10.14
N PHE A 93 -4.98 1.69 9.00
CA PHE A 93 -6.34 2.17 8.87
C PHE A 93 -7.33 1.00 8.80
N ILE A 94 -8.45 1.14 9.51
CA ILE A 94 -9.60 0.26 9.43
C ILE A 94 -10.74 1.10 8.88
N ILE A 95 -11.23 0.72 7.70
CA ILE A 95 -12.33 1.39 6.99
C ILE A 95 -13.58 0.53 7.13
N LEU A 96 -14.67 1.12 7.61
CA LEU A 96 -15.96 0.44 7.78
C LEU A 96 -17.07 1.27 7.15
N THR A 97 -18.14 0.61 6.72
CA THR A 97 -19.37 1.26 6.24
C THR A 97 -20.39 1.48 7.36
N LYS A 98 -20.12 0.97 8.58
CA LYS A 98 -20.95 1.14 9.77
C LYS A 98 -20.09 1.48 10.98
N SER A 99 -20.60 2.33 11.86
CA SER A 99 -19.89 2.74 13.07
C SER A 99 -19.69 1.58 14.04
N LYS A 100 -18.56 1.59 14.76
CA LYS A 100 -18.33 0.74 15.95
C LYS A 100 -18.56 1.48 17.26
N GLN A 101 -18.81 2.79 17.21
CA GLN A 101 -18.97 3.65 18.37
C GLN A 101 -20.28 4.42 18.25
N LYS A 102 -20.85 4.84 19.38
CA LYS A 102 -22.08 5.63 19.40
C LYS A 102 -21.88 7.06 18.87
N ASN A 103 -20.64 7.55 18.81
CA ASN A 103 -20.32 8.88 18.33
C ASN A 103 -19.81 8.86 16.88
N ASP A 104 -19.88 10.03 16.23
CA ASP A 104 -19.47 10.22 14.84
C ASP A 104 -18.00 10.67 14.70
N GLU A 105 -17.17 10.48 15.73
CA GLU A 105 -15.76 10.89 15.66
C GLU A 105 -15.00 10.13 14.56
N ALA A 106 -15.41 8.91 14.24
CA ALA A 106 -14.86 8.11 13.16
C ALA A 106 -15.47 8.43 11.78
N LEU A 107 -16.57 9.19 11.72
CA LEU A 107 -17.28 9.47 10.47
C LEU A 107 -16.44 10.39 9.56
N PHE A 108 -16.28 9.95 8.32
CA PHE A 108 -15.64 10.64 7.22
C PHE A 108 -16.53 10.54 5.98
N ASN A 109 -17.02 11.68 5.49
CA ASN A 109 -17.77 11.71 4.24
C ASN A 109 -16.79 11.80 3.07
N TYR A 110 -16.93 10.91 2.10
CA TYR A 110 -16.11 10.88 0.89
C TYR A 110 -17.00 10.65 -0.32
N LYS A 111 -17.08 11.65 -1.21
CA LYS A 111 -17.89 11.61 -2.45
C LYS A 111 -19.37 11.27 -2.18
N GLY A 112 -19.95 11.84 -1.12
CA GLY A 112 -21.34 11.62 -0.74
C GLY A 112 -21.57 10.36 0.10
N GLU A 113 -20.58 9.47 0.22
CA GLU A 113 -20.67 8.23 0.99
C GLU A 113 -20.04 8.37 2.38
N ASN A 114 -20.63 7.69 3.37
CA ASN A 114 -20.18 7.72 4.76
C ASN A 114 -19.27 6.53 5.08
N PHE A 115 -18.05 6.83 5.53
CA PHE A 115 -17.09 5.84 6.01
C PHE A 115 -16.74 6.09 7.48
N TYR A 116 -16.57 5.02 8.24
CA TYR A 116 -16.10 5.07 9.62
C TYR A 116 -14.66 4.60 9.68
N ILE A 117 -13.75 5.55 9.89
CA ILE A 117 -12.31 5.33 9.81
C ILE A 117 -11.70 5.33 11.21
N TYR A 118 -11.06 4.22 11.52
CA TYR A 118 -10.27 4.04 12.73
C TYR A 118 -8.79 3.84 12.36
N VAL A 119 -7.91 4.24 13.28
CA VAL A 119 -6.47 4.11 13.15
C VAL A 119 -5.94 3.30 14.31
N ASP A 120 -5.13 2.28 14.02
CA ASP A 120 -4.53 1.44 15.03
C ASP A 120 -3.26 2.07 15.61
N LYS A 121 -3.32 2.48 16.89
CA LYS A 121 -2.24 3.17 17.59
C LYS A 121 -1.00 2.29 17.86
N ARG A 122 -1.05 0.98 17.57
CA ARG A 122 0.12 0.08 17.67
C ARG A 122 1.15 0.35 16.58
N CYS A 123 0.80 1.08 15.52
CA CYS A 123 1.77 1.57 14.56
C CYS A 123 2.58 2.73 15.17
N PRO A 124 3.93 2.64 15.22
CA PRO A 124 4.76 3.62 15.92
C PRO A 124 4.75 5.03 15.30
N ASN A 125 4.27 5.16 14.07
CA ASN A 125 4.23 6.44 13.35
C ASN A 125 2.85 7.11 13.38
N VAL A 126 1.88 6.54 14.10
CA VAL A 126 0.60 7.22 14.34
C VAL A 126 0.84 8.30 15.39
N LYS A 127 0.52 9.55 15.06
CA LYS A 127 0.55 10.67 16.00
C LYS A 127 -0.87 11.10 16.33
N THR A 128 -1.22 11.12 17.61
CA THR A 128 -2.51 11.59 18.10
C THR A 128 -2.56 13.12 18.10
N GLY A 129 -3.75 13.69 17.92
CA GLY A 129 -3.98 15.14 17.95
C GLY A 129 -4.86 15.61 16.80
N LYS A 130 -4.84 16.93 16.53
CA LYS A 130 -5.65 17.55 15.47
C LYS A 130 -5.18 17.07 14.08
N PRO A 131 -6.07 16.53 13.23
CA PRO A 131 -5.73 16.05 11.88
C PRO A 131 -5.10 17.12 11.01
N THR A 132 -4.03 16.74 10.32
CA THR A 132 -3.38 17.56 9.30
C THR A 132 -4.15 17.53 7.98
N ASN A 133 -4.03 18.60 7.19
CA ASN A 133 -4.58 18.64 5.82
C ASN A 133 -4.03 17.52 4.94
N TYR A 134 -2.78 17.10 5.15
CA TYR A 134 -2.21 15.98 4.41
C TYR A 134 -2.92 14.65 4.73
N LEU A 135 -3.21 14.37 6.01
CA LEU A 135 -3.99 13.20 6.40
C LEU A 135 -5.38 13.23 5.75
N ILE A 136 -6.10 14.35 5.89
CA ILE A 136 -7.48 14.51 5.40
C ILE A 136 -7.56 14.46 3.87
N ASN A 137 -6.67 15.16 3.17
CA ASN A 137 -6.83 15.39 1.73
C ASN A 137 -6.06 14.38 0.87
N LYS A 138 -5.10 13.65 1.43
CA LYS A 138 -4.26 12.68 0.68
C LYS A 138 -4.42 11.26 1.19
N ILE A 139 -4.14 11.03 2.47
CA ILE A 139 -4.11 9.66 3.01
C ILE A 139 -5.51 9.06 3.12
N LEU A 140 -6.45 9.74 3.79
CA LEU A 140 -7.80 9.19 4.02
C LEU A 140 -8.53 8.86 2.69
N PRO A 141 -8.55 9.74 1.68
CA PRO A 141 -9.10 9.42 0.37
C PRO A 141 -8.43 8.22 -0.28
N GLU A 142 -7.11 8.10 -0.20
CA GLU A 142 -6.39 6.97 -0.81
C GLU A 142 -6.76 5.64 -0.14
N VAL A 143 -6.82 5.57 1.20
CA VAL A 143 -7.16 4.31 1.89
C VAL A 143 -8.62 3.92 1.71
N ILE A 144 -9.55 4.88 1.60
CA ILE A 144 -10.94 4.59 1.24
C ILE A 144 -11.00 4.00 -0.16
N ASN A 145 -10.38 4.68 -1.13
CA ASN A 145 -10.30 4.20 -2.51
C ASN A 145 -9.71 2.78 -2.56
N LEU A 146 -8.61 2.51 -1.85
CA LEU A 146 -7.99 1.18 -1.76
C LEU A 146 -8.94 0.12 -1.18
N SER A 147 -9.75 0.49 -0.19
CA SER A 147 -10.73 -0.43 0.41
C SER A 147 -11.86 -0.83 -0.54
N ILE A 148 -12.19 0.04 -1.51
CA ILE A 148 -13.18 -0.21 -2.56
C ILE A 148 -12.55 -0.98 -3.72
N ASN A 149 -11.33 -0.60 -4.13
CA ASN A 149 -10.59 -1.23 -5.22
C ASN A 149 -9.15 -1.55 -4.81
N ASN A 150 -8.92 -2.80 -4.44
CA ASN A 150 -7.63 -3.28 -3.95
C ASN A 150 -6.51 -3.28 -4.99
N LYS A 151 -6.81 -3.13 -6.29
CA LYS A 151 -5.81 -3.10 -7.37
C LYS A 151 -5.12 -1.74 -7.51
N MET A 152 -5.62 -0.70 -6.85
CA MET A 152 -4.97 0.60 -6.92
C MET A 152 -3.57 0.59 -6.26
N LYS A 153 -2.70 1.44 -6.80
CA LYS A 153 -1.35 1.65 -6.29
C LYS A 153 -1.38 2.63 -5.14
N GLN A 154 -0.54 2.37 -4.13
CA GLN A 154 -0.34 3.31 -3.03
C GLN A 154 0.68 4.37 -3.44
N VAL A 155 0.35 5.64 -3.22
CA VAL A 155 1.24 6.78 -3.45
C VAL A 155 1.52 7.48 -2.13
N TYR A 156 0.48 7.79 -1.36
CA TYR A 156 0.54 8.58 -0.12
C TYR A 156 0.59 7.72 1.15
N SER A 157 -0.03 6.53 1.11
CA SER A 157 -0.13 5.59 2.22
C SER A 157 0.95 4.49 2.20
N THR A 158 2.05 4.73 1.50
CA THR A 158 3.23 3.87 1.47
C THR A 158 4.48 4.64 1.84
N SER A 159 5.61 3.95 1.98
CA SER A 159 6.87 4.64 2.29
C SER A 159 7.36 5.43 1.06
N SER A 160 7.83 6.65 1.27
CA SER A 160 8.33 7.55 0.21
C SER A 160 9.43 6.94 -0.66
N GLN A 161 10.18 5.97 -0.14
CA GLN A 161 11.19 5.23 -0.90
C GLN A 161 10.59 4.47 -2.08
N PHE A 162 9.35 3.98 -1.96
CA PHE A 162 8.63 3.36 -3.07
C PHE A 162 8.07 4.41 -4.02
N THR A 163 7.61 5.55 -3.50
CA THR A 163 7.12 6.66 -4.31
C THR A 163 8.21 7.24 -5.20
N LEU A 164 9.41 7.48 -4.67
CA LEU A 164 10.54 7.97 -5.45
C LEU A 164 11.00 6.95 -6.51
N GLN A 165 11.09 5.67 -6.14
CA GLN A 165 11.50 4.63 -7.08
C GLN A 165 10.45 4.40 -8.18
N PHE A 166 9.17 4.58 -7.88
CA PHE A 166 8.09 4.58 -8.86
C PHE A 166 8.17 5.79 -9.79
N LEU A 167 8.35 7.00 -9.25
CA LEU A 167 8.50 8.23 -10.05
C LEU A 167 9.70 8.14 -10.99
N ILE A 168 10.85 7.69 -10.48
CA ILE A 168 12.05 7.44 -11.30
C ILE A 168 11.73 6.43 -12.41
N ARG A 169 11.08 5.30 -12.09
CA ARG A 169 10.69 4.32 -13.11
C ARG A 169 9.72 4.88 -14.15
N GLN A 170 8.79 5.76 -13.78
CA GLN A 170 7.88 6.40 -14.72
C GLN A 170 8.60 7.39 -15.64
N ILE A 171 9.55 8.16 -15.08
CA ILE A 171 10.41 9.06 -15.86
C ILE A 171 11.23 8.23 -16.86
N TYR A 172 11.94 7.20 -16.41
CA TYR A 172 12.72 6.33 -17.31
C TYR A 172 11.86 5.63 -18.37
N LYS A 173 10.68 5.12 -18.02
CA LYS A 173 9.75 4.55 -19.01
C LYS A 173 9.31 5.58 -20.05
N SER A 174 9.09 6.82 -19.64
CA SER A 174 8.68 7.90 -20.52
C SER A 174 9.83 8.34 -21.45
N LEU A 175 11.06 8.40 -20.93
CA LEU A 175 12.28 8.68 -21.71
C LEU A 175 12.54 7.60 -22.76
N ILE A 176 12.52 6.33 -22.37
CA ILE A 176 12.69 5.19 -23.31
C ILE A 176 11.60 5.18 -24.38
N LYS A 177 10.35 5.52 -24.01
CA LYS A 177 9.25 5.64 -24.98
C LYS A 177 9.51 6.79 -25.96
N LYS A 178 10.06 7.91 -25.50
CA LYS A 178 10.39 9.07 -26.33
C LYS A 178 11.53 8.75 -27.31
N GLU A 179 12.62 8.15 -26.84
CA GLU A 179 13.74 7.68 -27.69
C GLU A 179 13.25 6.73 -28.78
N ARG A 180 12.41 5.74 -28.43
CA ARG A 180 11.81 4.82 -29.42
C ARG A 180 10.89 5.51 -30.44
N ILE A 181 10.26 6.63 -30.09
CA ILE A 181 9.45 7.41 -31.04
C ILE A 181 10.39 8.21 -31.95
N GLU A 182 11.43 8.82 -31.41
CA GLU A 182 12.44 9.57 -32.17
C GLU A 182 13.19 8.67 -33.16
N GLU A 183 13.64 7.48 -32.74
CA GLU A 183 14.22 6.47 -33.64
C GLU A 183 13.25 6.07 -34.77
N LYS A 184 11.97 5.86 -34.45
CA LYS A 184 10.96 5.55 -35.47
C LYS A 184 10.69 6.71 -36.44
N MET A 185 10.79 7.95 -35.98
CA MET A 185 10.66 9.13 -36.84
C MET A 185 11.88 9.28 -37.76
N LEU A 186 13.10 9.03 -37.26
CA LEU A 186 14.32 9.03 -38.06
C LEU A 186 14.35 7.93 -39.11
N VAL A 187 13.81 6.74 -38.80
CA VAL A 187 13.68 5.66 -39.79
C VAL A 187 12.61 5.96 -40.85
N LYS A 188 11.53 6.67 -40.48
CA LYS A 188 10.41 6.95 -41.39
C LYS A 188 10.61 8.19 -42.26
N TYR A 189 11.38 9.18 -41.78
CA TYR A 189 11.60 10.47 -42.43
C TYR A 189 13.08 10.82 -42.57
N GLY A 190 13.97 9.83 -42.42
CA GLY A 190 15.40 9.99 -42.64
C GLY A 190 15.69 10.45 -44.07
N PRO A 191 16.84 11.11 -44.30
CA PRO A 191 17.15 11.67 -45.61
C PRO A 191 17.14 10.56 -46.67
N VAL A 192 16.24 10.70 -47.65
CA VAL A 192 16.28 9.89 -48.87
C VAL A 192 17.56 10.30 -49.59
N ALA A 193 18.56 9.42 -49.58
CA ALA A 193 19.79 9.64 -50.32
C ALA A 193 19.42 9.85 -51.81
N GLN A 194 19.61 11.07 -52.29
CA GLN A 194 19.56 11.37 -53.72
C GLN A 194 20.80 10.73 -54.33
N LEU A 195 20.61 9.57 -54.96
CA LEU A 195 21.62 8.93 -55.81
C LEU A 195 21.72 9.77 -57.09
N GLY A 196 22.78 10.57 -57.17
CA GLY A 196 23.28 11.18 -58.41
C GLY A 196 24.41 10.34 -58.98
#